data_AF-A0A841VMG1-F1
#
_entry.id   AF-A0A841VMG1-F1
#
_cell.length_a   1.000
_cell.length_b   1.000
_cell.length_c   1.000
_cell.angle_alpha   90.00
_cell.angle_beta   90.00
_cell.angle_gamma   90.00
#
_symmetry.space_group_name_H-M   'P 1'
#
loop_
_entity.id
_entity.type
_entity.pdbx_description
1 polymer ?
#
loop_
_entity_poly.entity_id
_entity_poly.type
_entity_poly.pdbx_seq_one_letter_code
_entity_poly.pdbx_strand_id
1 'polypeptide(L)'
;MTVNNGLILTLFILIITLLALGYGFGVKARRLPFTAEIEFNQQQWQFLRWWVKLALVAGVLLPMCLLALAWKQPSSGVFWGSYLLIVAVQLISERVFSRSLVPSIVVPIGFFYTAFRLWQLLDGFTQLTFSYLTLVGFGVVVLFWVANLVMLMVMAIPTIFKGSESISQS
;
A
#
# COMPACT_ATOMS: atom_id res chain seq x y z
N MET A 1 -8.34 -14.87 -20.80
CA MET A 1 -7.38 -13.75 -20.96
C MET A 1 -6.48 -13.72 -19.73
N THR A 2 -5.31 -14.36 -19.76
CA THR A 2 -4.40 -14.52 -18.61
C THR A 2 -3.02 -13.92 -18.84
N VAL A 3 -2.79 -13.31 -20.01
CA VAL A 3 -1.47 -12.84 -20.47
C VAL A 3 -1.14 -11.42 -19.96
N ASN A 4 -2.10 -10.67 -19.38
CA ASN A 4 -1.89 -9.25 -19.03
C ASN A 4 -1.57 -8.95 -17.55
N ASN A 5 -1.86 -9.84 -16.60
CA ASN A 5 -1.66 -9.53 -15.18
C ASN A 5 -0.18 -9.44 -14.81
N GLY A 6 0.66 -10.36 -15.30
CA GLY A 6 2.11 -10.36 -14.98
C GLY A 6 2.85 -9.12 -15.47
N LEU A 7 2.50 -8.65 -16.67
CA LEU A 7 3.09 -7.44 -17.24
C LEU A 7 2.66 -6.19 -16.46
N ILE A 8 1.36 -6.06 -16.15
CA ILE A 8 0.83 -4.93 -15.36
C ILE A 8 1.51 -4.87 -13.99
N LEU A 9 1.64 -6.02 -13.30
CA LEU A 9 2.32 -6.09 -12.00
C LEU A 9 3.78 -5.65 -12.09
N THR A 10 4.51 -6.17 -13.08
CA THR A 10 5.93 -5.84 -13.27
C THR A 10 6.12 -4.37 -13.59
N LEU A 11 5.32 -3.82 -14.51
CA LEU A 11 5.36 -2.40 -14.87
C LEU A 11 4.99 -1.51 -13.68
N PHE A 12 3.96 -1.88 -12.93
CA PHE A 12 3.59 -1.14 -11.72
C PHE A 12 4.74 -1.11 -10.71
N ILE A 13 5.33 -2.26 -10.38
CA ILE A 13 6.47 -2.34 -9.46
C ILE A 13 7.63 -1.48 -9.97
N LEU A 14 8.00 -1.61 -11.26
CA LEU A 14 9.07 -0.84 -11.86
C LEU A 14 8.83 0.67 -11.77
N ILE A 15 7.63 1.14 -12.15
CA ILE A 15 7.26 2.56 -12.11
C ILE A 15 7.31 3.09 -10.68
N ILE A 16 6.71 2.37 -9.71
CA ILE A 16 6.72 2.82 -8.32
C ILE A 16 8.13 2.80 -7.74
N THR A 17 8.96 1.82 -8.08
CA THR A 17 10.38 1.78 -7.69
C THR A 17 11.13 3.00 -8.23
N LEU A 18 10.96 3.34 -9.51
CA LEU A 18 11.59 4.52 -10.10
C LEU A 18 11.11 5.82 -9.46
N LEU A 19 9.80 5.95 -9.22
CA LEU A 19 9.21 7.10 -8.53
C LEU A 19 9.73 7.22 -7.09
N ALA A 20 9.86 6.10 -6.37
CA ALA A 20 10.42 6.05 -5.03
C ALA A 20 11.88 6.52 -5.03
N LEU A 21 12.71 6.00 -5.95
CA LEU A 21 14.09 6.48 -6.09
C LEU A 21 14.14 7.99 -6.36
N GLY A 22 13.36 8.47 -7.32
CA GLY A 22 13.26 9.90 -7.66
C GLY A 22 12.85 10.77 -6.47
N TYR A 23 11.82 10.35 -5.74
CA TYR A 23 11.38 11.01 -4.51
C TYR A 23 12.50 11.03 -3.47
N GLY A 24 13.11 9.88 -3.15
CA GLY A 24 14.11 9.79 -2.10
C GLY A 24 15.37 10.63 -2.39
N PHE A 25 15.84 10.65 -3.64
CA PHE A 25 16.92 11.55 -4.05
C PHE A 25 16.49 13.02 -4.02
N GLY A 26 15.28 13.35 -4.49
CA GLY A 26 14.76 14.70 -4.49
C GLY A 26 14.61 15.30 -3.08
N VAL A 27 14.13 14.51 -2.13
CA VAL A 27 14.04 14.90 -0.71
C VAL A 27 15.42 15.05 -0.08
N LYS A 28 16.35 14.11 -0.31
CA LYS A 28 17.74 14.24 0.18
C LYS A 28 18.42 15.51 -0.35
N ALA A 29 18.19 15.84 -1.61
CA ALA A 29 18.73 17.03 -2.25
C ALA A 29 18.00 18.33 -1.86
N ARG A 30 17.00 18.27 -0.97
CA ARG A 30 16.13 19.39 -0.58
C ARG A 30 15.45 20.09 -1.77
N ARG A 31 15.23 19.37 -2.87
CA ARG A 31 14.57 19.89 -4.09
C ARG A 31 13.06 19.69 -4.07
N LEU A 32 12.55 18.88 -3.15
CA LEU A 32 11.12 18.62 -2.99
C LEU A 32 10.62 19.21 -1.66
N PRO A 33 9.37 19.71 -1.60
CA PRO A 33 8.75 20.28 -0.41
C PRO A 33 8.28 19.18 0.57
N PHE A 34 9.10 18.15 0.78
CA PHE A 34 8.81 17.06 1.72
C PHE A 34 9.91 16.93 2.77
N THR A 35 9.53 16.54 3.98
CA THR A 35 10.48 16.20 5.04
C THR A 35 11.08 14.82 4.80
N ALA A 36 12.32 14.61 5.24
CA ALA A 36 12.91 13.28 5.29
C ALA A 36 12.31 12.45 6.45
N GLU A 37 11.96 13.11 7.55
CA GLU A 37 11.41 12.51 8.75
C GLU A 37 9.89 12.60 8.78
N ILE A 38 9.27 11.66 9.49
CA ILE A 38 7.82 11.63 9.71
C ILE A 38 7.56 12.10 11.13
N GLU A 39 7.03 13.31 11.27
CA GLU A 39 6.78 13.94 12.57
C GLU A 39 5.38 13.56 13.09
N PHE A 40 5.24 12.33 13.59
CA PHE A 40 4.02 11.91 14.27
C PHE A 40 4.03 12.32 15.75
N ASN A 41 2.90 12.83 16.23
CA ASN A 41 2.65 13.03 17.66
C ASN A 41 2.43 11.69 18.39
N GLN A 42 2.43 11.70 19.73
CA GLN A 42 2.29 10.45 20.53
C GLN A 42 0.99 9.68 20.24
N GLN A 43 -0.13 10.38 20.03
CA GLN A 43 -1.43 9.77 19.74
C GLN A 43 -1.43 9.10 18.36
N GLN A 44 -0.87 9.77 17.34
CA GLN A 44 -0.68 9.23 15.99
C GLN A 44 0.21 7.99 16.00
N TRP A 45 1.28 7.99 16.80
CA TRP A 45 2.14 6.82 16.98
C TRP A 45 1.41 5.63 17.61
N GLN A 46 0.59 5.86 18.64
CA GLN A 46 -0.20 4.79 19.27
C GLN A 46 -1.24 4.23 18.30
N PHE A 47 -1.94 5.10 17.59
CA PHE A 47 -2.88 4.71 16.54
C PHE A 47 -2.19 3.88 15.46
N LEU A 48 -1.03 4.32 14.95
CA LEU A 48 -0.30 3.62 13.90
C LEU A 48 0.18 2.23 14.34
N ARG A 49 0.61 2.07 15.60
CA ARG A 49 0.98 0.75 16.15
C ARG A 49 -0.18 -0.24 16.13
N TRP A 50 -1.38 0.22 16.48
CA TRP A 50 -2.60 -0.58 16.38
C TRP A 50 -3.00 -0.82 14.93
N TRP A 51 -2.90 0.20 14.09
CA TRP A 51 -3.25 0.13 12.68
C TRP A 51 -2.39 -0.88 11.92
N VAL A 52 -1.09 -0.96 12.20
CA VAL A 52 -0.19 -1.96 11.60
C VAL A 52 -0.59 -3.39 11.97
N LYS A 53 -1.03 -3.63 13.21
CA LYS A 53 -1.55 -4.96 13.61
C LYS A 53 -2.82 -5.29 12.83
N LEU A 54 -3.72 -4.32 12.68
CA LEU A 54 -4.94 -4.48 11.90
C LEU A 54 -4.61 -4.74 10.43
N ALA A 55 -3.62 -4.04 9.87
CA ALA A 55 -3.14 -4.24 8.51
C ALA A 55 -2.54 -5.64 8.28
N LEU A 56 -1.84 -6.18 9.26
CA LEU A 56 -1.35 -7.56 9.19
C LEU A 56 -2.52 -8.56 9.14
N VAL A 57 -3.54 -8.36 9.98
CA VAL A 57 -4.70 -9.26 10.03
C VAL A 57 -5.55 -9.14 8.77
N ALA A 58 -6.04 -7.94 8.46
CA ALA A 58 -6.97 -7.71 7.36
C ALA A 58 -6.28 -7.71 5.99
N GLY A 59 -5.05 -7.21 5.91
CA GLY A 59 -4.31 -7.07 4.66
C GLY A 59 -3.49 -8.30 4.25
N VAL A 60 -3.18 -9.21 5.18
CA VAL A 60 -2.34 -10.40 4.93
C VAL A 60 -3.01 -11.70 5.39
N LEU A 61 -3.34 -11.84 6.68
CA LEU A 61 -3.89 -13.10 7.21
C LEU A 61 -5.23 -13.46 6.55
N LEU A 62 -6.14 -12.49 6.46
CA LEU A 62 -7.47 -12.71 5.87
C LEU A 62 -7.39 -13.09 4.38
N PRO A 63 -6.62 -12.41 3.52
CA PRO A 63 -6.34 -12.86 2.15
C PRO A 63 -5.73 -14.27 2.06
N MET A 64 -4.84 -14.67 2.97
CA MET A 64 -4.33 -16.04 3.00
C MET A 64 -5.45 -17.06 3.34
N CYS A 65 -6.33 -16.74 4.28
CA CYS A 65 -7.50 -17.56 4.56
C CYS A 65 -8.44 -17.64 3.36
N LEU A 66 -8.69 -16.53 2.66
CA LEU A 66 -9.53 -16.49 1.45
C LEU A 66 -8.93 -17.32 0.31
N LEU A 67 -7.61 -17.26 0.13
CA LEU A 67 -6.89 -18.13 -0.81
C LEU A 67 -7.10 -19.62 -0.46
N ALA A 68 -6.96 -20.00 0.81
CA ALA A 68 -7.15 -21.37 1.26
C ALA A 68 -8.60 -21.86 1.10
N LEU A 69 -9.57 -21.00 1.42
CA LEU A 69 -11.00 -21.33 1.30
C LEU A 69 -11.46 -21.47 -0.15
N ALA A 70 -10.90 -20.66 -1.05
CA ALA A 70 -11.21 -20.69 -2.48
C ALA A 70 -10.17 -21.47 -3.29
N TRP A 71 -9.41 -22.38 -2.66
CA TRP A 71 -8.31 -23.13 -3.29
C TRP A 71 -8.75 -24.01 -4.48
N LYS A 72 -10.00 -24.48 -4.47
CA LYS A 72 -10.57 -25.27 -5.57
C LYS A 72 -10.81 -24.46 -6.85
N GLN A 73 -10.80 -23.12 -6.76
CA GLN A 73 -10.96 -22.23 -7.90
C GLN A 73 -9.58 -21.81 -8.44
N PRO A 74 -9.18 -22.22 -9.66
CA PRO A 74 -7.85 -21.91 -10.18
C PRO A 74 -7.59 -20.40 -10.34
N SER A 75 -8.63 -19.60 -10.65
CA SER A 75 -8.50 -18.14 -10.73
C SER A 75 -8.24 -17.49 -9.35
N SER A 76 -8.74 -18.08 -8.27
CA SER A 76 -8.51 -17.62 -6.90
C SER A 76 -7.04 -17.70 -6.51
N GLY A 77 -6.37 -18.80 -6.90
CA GLY A 77 -4.94 -18.99 -6.68
C GLY A 77 -4.09 -17.89 -7.30
N VAL A 78 -4.35 -17.58 -8.58
CA VAL A 78 -3.65 -16.52 -9.31
C VAL A 78 -3.96 -15.15 -8.72
N PHE A 79 -5.23 -14.88 -8.41
CA PHE A 79 -5.66 -13.61 -7.85
C PHE A 79 -5.02 -13.33 -6.49
N TRP A 80 -5.31 -14.15 -5.48
CA TRP A 80 -4.81 -13.92 -4.12
C TRP A 80 -3.30 -14.10 -4.02
N GLY A 81 -2.71 -14.99 -4.84
CA GLY A 81 -1.26 -15.13 -4.96
C GLY A 81 -0.61 -13.84 -5.46
N SER A 82 -1.14 -13.25 -6.54
CA SER A 82 -0.62 -11.97 -7.06
C SER A 82 -0.84 -10.80 -6.10
N TYR A 83 -1.98 -10.77 -5.42
CA TYR A 83 -2.28 -9.80 -4.37
C TYR A 83 -1.27 -9.89 -3.22
N LEU A 84 -1.00 -11.11 -2.69
CA LEU A 84 -0.05 -11.32 -1.60
C LEU A 84 1.39 -11.01 -2.02
N LEU A 85 1.75 -11.32 -3.26
CA LEU A 85 3.04 -10.94 -3.83
C LEU A 85 3.23 -9.43 -3.82
N ILE A 86 2.22 -8.66 -4.24
CA ILE A 86 2.27 -7.19 -4.22
C ILE A 86 2.40 -6.66 -2.79
N VAL A 87 1.70 -7.24 -1.82
CA VAL A 87 1.86 -6.88 -0.41
C VAL A 87 3.30 -7.14 0.06
N ALA A 88 3.88 -8.29 -0.30
CA ALA A 88 5.26 -8.61 0.06
C ALA A 88 6.26 -7.63 -0.57
N VAL A 89 6.11 -7.33 -1.87
CA VAL A 89 6.96 -6.38 -2.58
C VAL A 89 6.86 -4.98 -1.97
N GLN A 90 5.66 -4.53 -1.60
CA GLN A 90 5.48 -3.26 -0.89
C GLN A 90 6.26 -3.25 0.43
N LEU A 91 6.07 -4.25 1.29
CA LEU A 91 6.72 -4.29 2.60
C LEU A 91 8.25 -4.32 2.49
N ILE A 92 8.78 -5.05 1.50
CA ILE A 92 10.21 -5.08 1.22
C ILE A 92 10.67 -3.70 0.72
N SER A 93 9.95 -3.10 -0.22
CA SER A 93 10.28 -1.79 -0.79
C SER A 93 10.27 -0.69 0.26
N GLU A 94 9.24 -0.63 1.11
CA GLU A 94 9.16 0.32 2.22
C GLU A 94 10.34 0.16 3.18
N ARG A 95 10.66 -1.09 3.57
CA ARG A 95 11.76 -1.35 4.50
C ARG A 95 13.13 -1.03 3.93
N VAL A 96 13.37 -1.35 2.65
CA VAL A 96 14.64 -1.06 1.98
C VAL A 96 14.79 0.43 1.76
N PHE A 97 13.78 1.08 1.17
CA PHE A 97 13.91 2.49 0.82
C PHE A 97 13.84 3.43 2.03
N SER A 98 13.06 3.12 3.06
CA SER A 98 13.07 3.93 4.30
C SER A 98 14.44 3.95 4.98
N ARG A 99 15.18 2.84 4.91
CA ARG A 99 16.53 2.72 5.48
C ARG A 99 17.60 3.35 4.58
N SER A 100 17.51 3.15 3.27
CA SER A 100 18.55 3.59 2.33
C SER A 100 18.37 5.04 1.86
N LEU A 101 17.13 5.52 1.75
CA LEU A 101 16.80 6.84 1.24
C LEU A 101 16.34 7.76 2.36
N VAL A 102 15.04 7.82 2.62
CA VAL A 102 14.43 8.69 3.63
C VAL A 102 13.25 7.99 4.28
N PRO A 103 13.06 8.10 5.60
CA PRO A 103 11.92 7.51 6.29
C PRO A 103 10.57 7.87 5.68
N SER A 104 10.36 9.13 5.24
CA SER A 104 9.09 9.60 4.69
C SER A 104 8.63 8.88 3.42
N ILE A 105 9.52 8.14 2.74
CA ILE A 105 9.19 7.43 1.50
C ILE A 105 8.16 6.32 1.67
N VAL A 106 7.98 5.82 2.90
CA VAL A 106 6.96 4.81 3.20
C VAL A 106 5.55 5.33 2.90
N VAL A 107 5.32 6.63 3.00
CA VAL A 107 3.99 7.25 2.78
C VAL A 107 3.60 7.20 1.30
N PRO A 108 4.38 7.74 0.34
CA PRO A 108 4.02 7.64 -1.08
C PRO A 108 4.00 6.20 -1.58
N ILE A 109 4.92 5.34 -1.13
CA ILE A 109 4.90 3.90 -1.46
C ILE A 109 3.58 3.29 -0.96
N GLY A 110 3.26 3.47 0.32
CA GLY A 110 2.02 2.97 0.91
C GLY A 110 0.77 3.46 0.18
N PHE A 111 0.76 4.71 -0.27
CA PHE A 111 -0.34 5.29 -1.04
C PHE A 111 -0.53 4.58 -2.39
N PHE A 112 0.52 4.54 -3.22
CA PHE A 112 0.41 3.94 -4.56
C PHE A 112 0.08 2.45 -4.51
N TYR A 113 0.71 1.70 -3.60
CA TYR A 113 0.41 0.28 -3.43
C TYR A 113 -1.00 0.03 -2.87
N THR A 114 -1.52 0.91 -2.01
CA THR A 114 -2.91 0.82 -1.54
C THR A 114 -3.90 1.09 -2.68
N ALA A 115 -3.67 2.13 -3.48
CA ALA A 115 -4.51 2.42 -4.64
C ALA A 115 -4.52 1.26 -5.66
N PHE A 116 -3.34 0.70 -5.95
CA PHE A 116 -3.23 -0.45 -6.84
C PHE A 116 -3.94 -1.69 -6.30
N ARG A 117 -3.85 -1.97 -5.00
CA ARG A 117 -4.60 -3.08 -4.38
C ARG A 117 -6.10 -2.90 -4.45
N LEU A 118 -6.62 -1.68 -4.27
CA LEU A 118 -8.05 -1.41 -4.44
C LEU A 118 -8.50 -1.69 -5.87
N TRP A 119 -7.68 -1.30 -6.85
CA TRP A 119 -7.92 -1.65 -8.25
C TRP A 119 -7.88 -3.17 -8.47
N GLN A 120 -6.89 -3.88 -7.93
CA GLN A 120 -6.84 -5.35 -7.99
C GLN A 120 -8.08 -5.98 -7.37
N LEU A 121 -8.54 -5.52 -6.21
CA LEU A 121 -9.76 -6.03 -5.60
C LEU A 121 -10.97 -5.78 -6.50
N LEU A 122 -11.12 -4.59 -7.05
CA LEU A 122 -12.21 -4.31 -7.99
C LEU A 122 -12.19 -5.27 -9.20
N ASP A 123 -11.02 -5.52 -9.77
CA ASP A 123 -10.83 -6.48 -10.86
C ASP A 123 -11.21 -7.91 -10.41
N GLY A 124 -10.71 -8.33 -9.25
CA GLY A 124 -10.99 -9.64 -8.65
C GLY A 124 -12.47 -9.87 -8.35
N PHE A 125 -13.23 -8.83 -8.01
CA PHE A 125 -14.67 -8.95 -7.79
C PHE A 125 -15.41 -9.44 -9.04
N THR A 126 -14.91 -9.09 -10.24
CA THR A 126 -15.52 -9.53 -11.51
C THR A 126 -15.07 -10.91 -11.97
N GLN A 127 -13.92 -11.39 -11.45
CA GLN A 127 -13.27 -12.64 -11.90
C GLN A 127 -13.45 -13.82 -10.94
N LEU A 128 -13.78 -13.54 -9.67
CA LEU A 128 -13.93 -14.56 -8.63
C LEU A 128 -15.39 -14.93 -8.43
N THR A 129 -15.61 -16.18 -8.02
CA THR A 129 -16.92 -16.66 -7.61
C THR A 129 -16.94 -16.73 -6.10
N PHE A 130 -17.85 -15.98 -5.47
CA PHE A 130 -17.89 -15.88 -4.02
C PHE A 130 -18.99 -16.78 -3.43
N SER A 131 -18.64 -17.50 -2.37
CA SER A 131 -19.62 -17.97 -1.40
C SER A 131 -19.96 -16.83 -0.45
N TYR A 132 -21.03 -16.95 0.33
CA TYR A 132 -21.39 -15.93 1.32
C TYR A 132 -20.22 -15.56 2.24
N LEU A 133 -19.48 -16.56 2.75
CA LEU A 133 -18.37 -16.34 3.67
C LEU A 133 -17.16 -15.68 2.97
N THR A 134 -16.82 -16.06 1.75
CA THR A 134 -15.71 -15.44 1.02
C THR A 134 -16.07 -14.03 0.53
N LEU A 135 -17.34 -13.76 0.25
CA LEU A 135 -17.83 -12.42 -0.08
C LEU A 135 -17.68 -11.47 1.12
N VAL A 136 -18.08 -11.91 2.31
CA VAL A 136 -17.94 -11.10 3.54
C VAL A 136 -16.46 -10.81 3.82
N GLY A 137 -15.61 -11.84 3.76
CA GLY A 137 -14.16 -11.66 3.96
C GLY A 137 -13.55 -10.72 2.92
N PHE A 138 -13.93 -10.87 1.65
CA PHE A 138 -13.51 -9.97 0.58
C PHE A 138 -13.93 -8.51 0.85
N GLY A 139 -15.18 -8.30 1.27
CA GLY A 139 -15.69 -6.98 1.63
C GLY A 139 -14.90 -6.34 2.78
N VAL A 140 -14.52 -7.11 3.79
CA VAL A 140 -13.66 -6.62 4.89
C VAL A 140 -12.30 -6.18 4.37
N VAL A 141 -11.68 -6.93 3.45
CA VAL A 141 -10.40 -6.54 2.84
C VAL A 141 -10.54 -5.22 2.07
N VAL A 142 -11.60 -5.06 1.27
CA VAL A 142 -11.87 -3.82 0.53
C VAL A 142 -12.04 -2.64 1.49
N LEU A 143 -12.91 -2.77 2.48
CA LEU A 143 -13.17 -1.71 3.47
C LEU A 143 -11.89 -1.32 4.21
N PHE A 144 -11.07 -2.30 4.57
CA PHE A 144 -9.79 -2.04 5.21
C PHE A 144 -8.87 -1.20 4.31
N TRP A 145 -8.71 -1.53 3.03
CA TRP A 145 -7.85 -0.74 2.14
C TRP A 145 -8.39 0.64 1.83
N VAL A 146 -9.70 0.80 1.74
CA VAL A 146 -10.33 2.12 1.63
C VAL A 146 -10.00 2.96 2.87
N ALA A 147 -10.19 2.40 4.07
CA ALA A 147 -9.84 3.08 5.30
C ALA A 147 -8.33 3.38 5.39
N ASN A 148 -7.48 2.47 4.90
CA ASN A 148 -6.03 2.69 4.84
C ASN A 148 -5.66 3.84 3.91
N LEU A 149 -6.33 3.98 2.76
CA LEU A 149 -6.12 5.08 1.84
C LEU A 149 -6.53 6.42 2.49
N VAL A 150 -7.69 6.45 3.16
CA VAL A 150 -8.15 7.64 3.89
C VAL A 150 -7.15 8.02 5.00
N MET A 151 -6.69 7.04 5.78
CA MET A 151 -5.68 7.25 6.82
C MET A 151 -4.39 7.86 6.23
N LEU A 152 -3.90 7.33 5.11
CA LEU A 152 -2.71 7.87 4.45
C LEU A 152 -2.92 9.32 3.97
N MET A 153 -4.09 9.63 3.40
CA MET A 153 -4.40 10.98 2.91
C MET A 153 -4.57 12.01 4.03
N VAL A 154 -5.25 11.63 5.12
CA VAL A 154 -5.64 12.56 6.18
C VAL A 154 -4.56 12.70 7.25
N MET A 155 -3.76 11.66 7.49
CA MET A 155 -2.76 11.64 8.56
C MET A 155 -1.33 11.63 8.02
N ALA A 156 -0.98 10.71 7.13
CA ALA A 156 0.41 10.48 6.76
C ALA A 156 0.95 11.53 5.76
N ILE A 157 0.19 11.86 4.71
CA ILE A 157 0.61 12.85 3.72
C ILE A 157 0.85 14.25 4.34
N PRO A 158 -0.02 14.77 5.21
CA PRO A 158 0.21 16.05 5.88
C PRO A 158 1.49 16.08 6.73
N THR A 159 1.88 14.95 7.35
CA THR A 159 3.08 14.90 8.19
C THR A 159 4.40 14.96 7.40
N ILE A 160 4.36 14.70 6.09
CA ILE A 160 5.54 14.74 5.24
C ILE A 160 5.56 15.96 4.31
N PHE A 161 4.41 16.59 4.06
CA PHE A 161 4.33 17.76 3.19
C PHE A 161 4.56 19.03 3.99
N LYS A 162 5.70 19.69 3.74
CA LYS A 162 5.90 21.08 4.14
C LYS A 162 5.19 21.94 3.12
N GLY A 163 3.93 22.27 3.40
CA GLY A 163 3.28 23.39 2.72
C GLY A 163 4.20 24.61 2.74
N SER A 164 4.07 25.48 1.74
CA SER A 164 4.92 26.65 1.44
C SER A 164 5.03 27.72 2.55
N GLU A 165 4.82 27.39 3.82
CA GLU A 165 4.97 28.30 4.95
C GLU A 165 6.44 28.68 5.18
N SER A 166 7.42 27.86 4.76
CA SER A 166 8.85 28.16 4.94
C SER A 166 9.51 28.98 3.82
N ILE A 167 8.78 29.36 2.76
CA ILE A 167 9.34 30.19 1.66
C ILE A 167 9.06 31.70 1.89
N SER A 168 8.23 32.05 2.88
CA SER A 168 7.86 33.45 3.17
C SER A 168 8.71 34.13 4.26
N GLN A 169 9.73 33.46 4.80
CA GLN A 169 10.54 33.98 5.92
C GLN A 169 12.07 34.00 5.67
N SER A 170 12.53 34.01 4.42
CA SER A 170 13.95 34.27 4.10
C SER A 170 14.11 35.45 3.17
#